data_AF-A0A6M3LNF2-F1
#
_entry.id   AF-A0A6M3LNF2-F1
#
_cell.length_a   1.000
_cell.length_b   1.000
_cell.length_c   1.000
_cell.angle_alpha   90.00
_cell.angle_beta   90.00
_cell.angle_gamma   90.00
#
_symmetry.space_group_name_H-M   'P 1'
#
loop_
_entity.id
_entity.type
_entity.pdbx_description
1 polymer ?
#
loop_
_entity_poly.entity_id
_entity_poly.type
_entity_poly.pdbx_seq_one_letter_code
_entity_poly.pdbx_strand_id
1 'polypeptide(L)'
;MREIKFRAWDAVKQEFIYSDLIAGGMWRYFKTLEDRGIRHHESQQYTGVVNKQGKEIYNSDLLKDKLGNANEVYWDGRTYSYRLRINGELQFDKTRFIGWAKFMELIGNTKENPKLLKGGQSK
;
A
#
# COMPACT_ATOMS: atom_id res chain seq x y z
N MET A 1 19.80 -0.17 -8.35
CA MET A 1 19.46 0.15 -6.94
C MET A 1 17.97 0.50 -6.91
N ARG A 2 17.18 -0.01 -5.96
CA ARG A 2 15.74 0.32 -5.87
C ARG A 2 15.53 1.60 -5.05
N GLU A 3 14.50 2.36 -5.37
CA GLU A 3 14.11 3.51 -4.54
C GLU A 3 13.53 3.05 -3.20
N ILE A 4 13.85 3.78 -2.14
CA ILE A 4 13.35 3.55 -0.79
C ILE A 4 12.52 4.78 -0.40
N LYS A 5 11.20 4.59 -0.36
CA LYS A 5 10.21 5.61 0.03
C LYS A 5 9.21 5.02 1.01
N PHE A 6 8.65 5.88 1.83
CA PHE A 6 7.62 5.54 2.81
C PHE A 6 6.50 6.57 2.79
N ARG A 7 5.32 6.14 3.20
CA ARG A 7 4.23 7.04 3.58
C ARG A 7 3.65 6.62 4.91
N ALA A 8 3.09 7.55 5.68
CA ALA A 8 2.38 7.25 6.91
C ALA A 8 1.03 7.97 6.92
N TRP A 9 0.02 7.31 7.49
CA TRP A 9 -1.32 7.86 7.60
C TRP A 9 -1.43 8.72 8.86
N ASP A 10 -1.75 10.01 8.69
CA ASP A 10 -2.14 10.89 9.77
C ASP A 10 -3.65 10.77 9.99
N ALA A 11 -4.06 10.12 11.07
CA ALA A 11 -5.48 9.92 11.38
C ALA A 11 -6.19 11.20 11.84
N VAL A 12 -5.47 12.21 12.32
CA VAL A 12 -6.03 13.49 12.77
C VAL A 12 -6.34 14.37 11.56
N LYS A 13 -5.40 14.47 10.63
CA LYS A 13 -5.57 15.26 9.40
C LYS A 13 -6.22 14.50 8.25
N GLN A 14 -6.33 13.18 8.38
CA GLN A 14 -6.84 12.28 7.35
C GLN A 14 -6.06 12.41 6.03
N GLU A 15 -4.73 12.43 6.11
CA GLU A 15 -3.83 12.56 4.95
C GLU A 15 -2.63 11.62 5.06
N PHE A 16 -2.02 11.28 3.92
CA PHE A 16 -0.72 10.62 3.90
C PHE A 16 0.42 11.62 3.91
N ILE A 17 1.40 11.37 4.78
CA ILE A 17 2.69 12.05 4.82
C ILE A 17 3.68 11.20 4.03
N TYR A 18 4.30 11.76 3.00
CA TYR A 18 5.22 11.05 2.11
C TYR A 18 6.69 11.42 2.40
N SER A 19 7.57 10.43 2.51
CA SER A 19 8.98 10.64 2.87
C SER A 19 9.76 11.45 1.84
N ASP A 20 9.42 11.30 0.56
CA ASP A 20 10.06 11.96 -0.58
C ASP A 20 9.55 13.40 -0.82
N LEU A 21 8.46 13.79 -0.17
CA LEU A 21 7.97 15.17 -0.16
C LEU A 21 8.51 16.00 1.02
N ILE A 22 9.25 15.38 1.95
CA ILE A 22 9.84 16.05 3.10
C ILE A 22 11.28 16.47 2.82
N ALA A 23 11.50 17.79 2.81
CA ALA A 23 12.85 18.36 2.79
C ALA A 23 13.65 17.89 4.01
N GLY A 24 14.88 17.42 3.79
CA GLY A 24 15.72 16.83 4.85
C GLY A 24 15.66 15.30 4.94
N GLY A 25 14.92 14.64 4.04
CA GLY A 25 14.96 13.19 3.86
C GLY A 25 14.40 12.38 5.02
N MET A 26 14.83 11.11 5.12
CA MET A 26 14.24 10.12 6.03
C MET A 26 14.28 10.52 7.51
N TRP A 27 15.37 11.16 7.97
CA TRP A 27 15.47 11.62 9.36
C TRP A 27 14.35 12.61 9.71
N ARG A 28 14.12 13.59 8.82
CA ARG A 28 13.08 14.60 9.03
C ARG A 28 11.67 14.01 8.87
N TYR A 29 11.51 13.01 8.00
CA TYR A 29 10.28 12.25 7.90
C TYR A 29 9.93 11.57 9.24
N PHE A 30 10.85 10.80 9.84
CA PHE A 30 10.59 10.13 11.11
C PHE A 30 10.34 11.11 12.26
N LYS A 31 11.13 12.19 12.33
CA LYS A 31 10.86 13.27 13.30
C LYS A 31 9.45 13.85 13.15
N THR A 32 9.00 14.08 11.90
CA THR A 32 7.64 14.57 11.62
C THR A 32 6.57 13.58 12.10
N LEU A 33 6.83 12.27 12.01
CA LEU A 33 5.91 11.26 12.55
C LEU A 33 5.85 11.31 14.08
N GLU A 34 7.01 11.39 14.75
CA GLU A 34 7.09 11.52 16.21
C GLU A 34 6.35 12.77 16.70
N ASP A 35 6.58 13.92 16.06
CA ASP A 35 5.91 15.19 16.38
C ASP A 35 4.38 15.11 16.22
N ARG A 36 3.89 14.20 15.36
CA ARG A 36 2.45 13.93 15.14
C ARG A 36 1.94 12.72 15.92
N GLY A 37 2.76 12.10 16.77
CA GLY A 37 2.38 10.92 17.55
C GLY A 37 2.19 9.63 16.75
N ILE A 38 2.70 9.58 15.52
CA ILE A 38 2.61 8.42 14.62
C ILE A 38 3.86 7.55 14.83
N ARG A 39 3.67 6.25 15.11
CA ARG A 39 4.81 5.35 15.34
C ARG A 39 5.48 4.99 14.02
N HIS A 40 6.82 4.89 14.02
CA HIS A 40 7.59 4.61 12.80
C HIS A 40 7.16 3.33 12.08
N HIS A 41 6.81 2.27 12.82
CA HIS A 41 6.38 0.98 12.26
C HIS A 41 5.00 1.03 11.59
N GLU A 42 4.25 2.13 11.74
CA GLU A 42 3.00 2.35 11.01
C GLU A 42 3.23 2.88 9.59
N SER A 43 4.49 3.19 9.23
CA SER A 43 4.86 3.58 7.87
C SER A 43 4.64 2.44 6.87
N GLN A 44 4.07 2.77 5.73
CA GLN A 44 3.88 1.91 4.58
C GLN A 44 4.99 2.16 3.57
N GLN A 45 5.71 1.12 3.16
CA GLN A 45 6.84 1.24 2.23
C GLN A 45 6.38 1.13 0.77
N TYR A 46 7.03 1.89 -0.12
CA TYR A 46 6.90 1.76 -1.57
C TYR A 46 7.42 0.40 -2.04
N THR A 47 6.64 -0.29 -2.87
CA THR A 47 6.96 -1.64 -3.37
C THR A 47 8.02 -1.69 -4.46
N GLY A 48 8.34 -0.54 -5.09
CA GLY A 48 9.16 -0.51 -6.30
C GLY A 48 8.38 -0.76 -7.59
N VAL A 49 7.05 -0.86 -7.53
CA VAL A 49 6.18 -1.13 -8.67
C VAL A 49 5.23 0.05 -8.91
N VAL A 50 5.05 0.41 -10.18
CA VAL A 50 4.01 1.33 -10.63
C VAL A 50 2.89 0.58 -11.32
N ASN A 51 1.65 1.04 -11.16
CA ASN A 51 0.49 0.45 -11.84
C ASN A 51 0.36 0.92 -13.30
N LYS A 52 -0.73 0.52 -13.97
CA LYS A 52 -1.02 0.89 -15.35
C LYS A 52 -1.11 2.41 -15.56
N GLN A 53 -1.56 3.14 -14.55
CA GLN A 53 -1.72 4.60 -14.56
C GLN A 53 -0.44 5.35 -14.17
N GLY A 54 0.69 4.65 -13.99
CA GLY A 54 1.95 5.26 -13.56
C GLY A 54 1.98 5.67 -12.08
N LYS A 55 1.00 5.22 -11.27
CA LYS A 55 0.97 5.49 -9.83
C LYS A 55 1.84 4.48 -9.08
N GLU A 56 2.67 4.99 -8.17
CA GLU A 56 3.46 4.16 -7.25
C GLU A 56 2.57 3.35 -6.32
N ILE A 57 2.96 2.09 -6.08
CA ILE A 57 2.23 1.15 -5.23
C ILE A 57 2.96 0.95 -3.91
N TYR A 58 2.28 1.19 -2.81
CA TYR A 58 2.75 1.06 -1.45
C TYR A 58 2.12 -0.15 -0.75
N ASN A 59 2.72 -0.57 0.35
CA ASN A 59 2.10 -1.52 1.27
C ASN A 59 0.69 -1.03 1.68
N SER A 60 -0.26 -1.95 1.75
CA SER A 60 -1.68 -1.70 2.07
C SER A 60 -2.50 -0.91 1.02
N ASP A 61 -1.98 -0.72 -0.19
CA ASP A 61 -2.80 -0.28 -1.33
C ASP A 61 -3.80 -1.35 -1.76
N LEU A 62 -4.90 -0.90 -2.36
CA LEU A 62 -5.97 -1.73 -2.91
C LEU A 62 -6.01 -1.58 -4.44
N LEU A 63 -5.92 -2.71 -5.13
CA LEU A 63 -5.85 -2.79 -6.59
C LEU A 63 -7.03 -3.57 -7.15
N LYS A 64 -7.74 -2.99 -8.11
CA LYS A 64 -8.83 -3.67 -8.82
C LYS A 64 -8.28 -4.40 -10.05
N ASP A 65 -8.54 -5.70 -10.14
CA ASP A 65 -8.21 -6.48 -11.33
C ASP A 65 -9.32 -6.42 -12.39
N LYS A 66 -9.05 -7.00 -13.57
CA LYS A 66 -10.02 -7.02 -14.69
C LYS A 66 -11.30 -7.82 -14.37
N LEU A 67 -11.27 -8.68 -13.36
CA LEU A 67 -12.42 -9.47 -12.90
C LEU A 67 -13.23 -8.72 -11.85
N GLY A 68 -12.80 -7.52 -11.44
CA GLY A 68 -13.46 -6.72 -10.42
C GLY A 68 -13.04 -7.05 -8.99
N ASN A 69 -12.09 -7.96 -8.77
CA ASN A 69 -11.62 -8.28 -7.42
C ASN A 69 -10.80 -7.13 -6.84
N ALA A 70 -10.96 -6.87 -5.55
CA ALA A 70 -10.14 -5.94 -4.79
C ALA A 70 -8.93 -6.68 -4.20
N ASN A 71 -7.72 -6.26 -4.54
CA ASN A 71 -6.48 -6.93 -4.15
C ASN A 71 -5.68 -6.07 -3.17
N GLU A 72 -5.39 -6.56 -1.98
CA GLU A 72 -4.59 -5.85 -0.98
C GLU A 72 -3.09 -6.13 -1.17
N VAL A 73 -2.28 -5.07 -1.23
CA VAL A 73 -0.81 -5.19 -1.20
C VAL A 73 -0.35 -5.46 0.22
N TYR A 74 0.47 -6.48 0.42
CA TYR A 74 1.08 -6.77 1.71
C TYR A 74 2.51 -7.32 1.57
N TRP A 75 3.32 -7.18 2.63
CA TRP A 75 4.60 -7.87 2.75
C TRP A 75 4.39 -9.32 3.22
N ASP A 76 4.84 -10.30 2.43
CA ASP A 76 4.77 -11.71 2.80
C ASP A 76 6.13 -12.20 3.32
N GLY A 77 6.24 -12.35 4.65
CA GLY A 77 7.45 -12.82 5.31
C GLY A 77 7.90 -14.23 4.93
N ARG A 78 7.02 -15.06 4.36
CA ARG A 78 7.39 -16.42 3.89
C ARG A 78 8.20 -16.39 2.60
N THR A 79 7.95 -15.38 1.77
CA THR A 79 8.60 -15.22 0.45
C THR A 79 9.54 -14.02 0.40
N TYR A 80 9.63 -13.25 1.48
CA TYR A 80 10.38 -12.00 1.57
C TYR A 80 10.08 -11.06 0.39
N SER A 81 8.80 -10.95 0.04
CA SER A 81 8.37 -10.17 -1.12
C SER A 81 6.99 -9.54 -0.91
N TYR A 82 6.71 -8.47 -1.65
CA TYR A 82 5.34 -7.94 -1.72
C TYR A 82 4.45 -8.87 -2.55
N ARG A 83 3.22 -9.04 -2.09
CA ARG A 83 2.19 -9.84 -2.74
C ARG A 83 0.83 -9.14 -2.68
N LEU A 84 -0.10 -9.67 -3.45
CA LEU A 84 -1.48 -9.21 -3.56
C LEU A 84 -2.41 -10.27 -2.96
N ARG A 85 -3.20 -9.94 -1.94
CA ARG A 85 -4.29 -10.79 -1.42
C ARG A 85 -5.54 -10.56 -2.23
N ILE A 86 -6.07 -11.58 -2.89
CA ILE A 86 -7.31 -11.46 -3.64
C ILE A 86 -8.47 -11.37 -2.64
N ASN A 87 -9.25 -10.29 -2.69
CA ASN A 87 -10.36 -10.00 -1.78
C ASN A 87 -9.97 -10.09 -0.28
N GLY A 88 -8.73 -9.71 0.05
CA GLY A 88 -8.21 -9.74 1.44
C GLY A 88 -7.86 -11.13 1.98
N GLU A 89 -7.92 -12.19 1.16
CA GLU A 89 -7.66 -13.57 1.58
C GLU A 89 -6.17 -13.90 1.68
N LEU A 90 -5.79 -14.62 2.76
CA LEU A 90 -4.40 -14.95 3.10
C LEU A 90 -3.95 -16.35 2.66
N GLN A 91 -4.85 -17.14 2.08
CA GLN A 91 -4.55 -18.50 1.61
C GLN A 91 -3.54 -18.42 0.44
N PHE A 92 -2.54 -19.32 0.42
CA PHE A 92 -1.39 -19.19 -0.49
C PHE A 92 -1.80 -19.15 -1.97
N ASP A 93 -2.78 -19.98 -2.33
CA ASP A 93 -3.45 -20.07 -3.63
C ASP A 93 -4.28 -18.83 -4.00
N LYS A 94 -4.64 -18.00 -3.02
CA LYS A 94 -5.36 -16.73 -3.18
C LYS A 94 -4.45 -15.51 -3.17
N THR A 95 -3.14 -15.68 -3.43
CA THR A 95 -2.19 -14.57 -3.53
C THR A 95 -1.51 -14.49 -4.89
N ARG A 96 -1.24 -13.26 -5.36
CA ARG A 96 -0.46 -13.01 -6.60
C ARG A 96 0.85 -12.31 -6.29
N PHE A 97 1.84 -12.51 -7.15
CA PHE A 97 3.08 -11.72 -7.12
C PHE A 97 2.78 -10.23 -7.38
N ILE A 98 3.48 -9.32 -6.70
CA ILE A 98 3.25 -7.86 -6.83
C ILE A 98 3.41 -7.33 -8.26
N GLY A 99 4.20 -8.02 -9.10
CA GLY A 99 4.37 -7.65 -10.50
C GLY A 99 3.09 -7.63 -11.32
N TRP A 100 1.98 -8.23 -10.84
CA TRP A 100 0.66 -8.12 -11.46
C TRP A 100 0.01 -6.73 -11.30
N ALA A 101 0.45 -5.92 -10.33
CA ALA A 101 -0.09 -4.59 -10.08
C ALA A 101 0.03 -3.65 -11.31
N LYS A 102 1.01 -3.88 -12.19
CA LYS A 102 1.17 -3.14 -13.46
C LYS A 102 -0.01 -3.25 -14.42
N PHE A 103 -0.88 -4.24 -14.21
CA PHE A 103 -2.08 -4.49 -15.02
C PHE A 103 -3.39 -4.15 -14.29
N MET A 104 -3.31 -3.63 -13.07
CA MET A 104 -4.44 -3.35 -12.20
C MET A 104 -4.61 -1.85 -12.00
N GLU A 105 -5.79 -1.46 -11.54
CA GLU A 105 -6.12 -0.07 -11.18
C GLU A 105 -5.97 0.15 -9.68
N LEU A 106 -5.25 1.19 -9.27
CA LEU A 106 -5.22 1.59 -7.86
C LEU A 106 -6.55 2.27 -7.49
N ILE A 107 -7.31 1.62 -6.60
CA ILE A 107 -8.65 2.06 -6.20
C ILE A 107 -8.71 2.65 -4.79
N GLY A 108 -7.61 2.62 -4.04
CA GLY A 108 -7.54 3.14 -2.68
C GLY A 108 -6.49 2.44 -1.83
N ASN A 109 -6.64 2.54 -0.52
CA ASN A 109 -5.83 1.81 0.47
C ASN A 109 -6.65 1.45 1.71
N THR A 110 -6.11 0.64 2.61
CA THR A 110 -6.83 0.16 3.80
C THR A 110 -7.13 1.24 4.85
N LYS A 111 -6.44 2.39 4.81
CA LYS A 111 -6.64 3.50 5.76
C LYS A 111 -7.80 4.39 5.29
N GLU A 112 -7.76 4.84 4.03
CA GLU A 112 -8.78 5.71 3.45
C GLU A 112 -10.04 4.95 3.02
N ASN A 113 -9.90 3.70 2.57
CA ASN A 113 -10.98 2.93 1.95
C ASN A 113 -11.15 1.53 2.55
N PRO A 114 -11.31 1.38 3.88
CA PRO A 114 -11.39 0.07 4.54
C PRO A 114 -12.59 -0.78 4.06
N LYS A 115 -13.63 -0.16 3.50
CA LYS A 115 -14.83 -0.85 3.01
C LYS A 115 -14.63 -1.57 1.67
N LEU A 116 -13.63 -1.18 0.87
CA LEU A 116 -13.41 -1.75 -0.47
C LEU A 116 -12.99 -3.23 -0.42
N LEU A 117 -12.40 -3.69 0.69
CA LEU A 117 -12.05 -5.11 0.87
C LEU A 117 -13.26 -6.01 1.16
N LYS A 118 -14.37 -5.44 1.64
CA LYS A 118 -15.57 -6.19 2.03
C LYS A 118 -16.59 -6.36 0.89
N GLY A 119 -16.33 -5.76 -0.28
CA GLY A 119 -17.29 -5.64 -1.38
C GLY A 119 -16.85 -6.33 -2.65
N GLY A 120 -16.89 -7.66 -2.66
CA GLY A 120 -16.73 -8.51 -3.86
C GLY A 120 -17.93 -9.44 -4.08
N GLN A 121 -19.11 -9.09 -3.56
CA GLN A 121 -20.37 -9.72 -3.94
C GLN A 121 -21.23 -8.68 -4.67
N SER A 122 -21.02 -8.56 -5.98
CA SER A 122 -22.11 -8.16 -6.84
C SER A 122 -23.13 -9.30 -6.81
N LYS A 123 -24.37 -8.99 -6.40
CA LYS A 123 -25.52 -9.84 -6.69
C LYS A 123 -25.65 -10.06 -8.19
#